data_AF-A0A9E4IFZ0-F1
#
_entry.id   AF-A0A9E4IFZ0-F1
#
_cell.length_a   1.000
_cell.length_b   1.000
_cell.length_c   1.000
_cell.angle_alpha   90.00
_cell.angle_beta   90.00
_cell.angle_gamma   90.00
#
_symmetry.space_group_name_H-M   'P 1'
#
loop_
_entity.id
_entity.type
_entity.pdbx_description
1 polymer ?
#
loop_
_entity_poly.entity_id
_entity_poly.type
_entity_poly.pdbx_seq_one_letter_code
_entity_poly.pdbx_strand_id
1 'polypeptide(L)'
;MAPRRLHDLDALRGFAMLLGIGLHASLAFFPAAWWVQDRTSGLDGLFDEFLWAVHGFRMPVFFLMSGFFTALLWRRRGLGALLNHRLRRVALPLVVGMLTIIPLTAAVGDWAAASAPPPEVADDDIWGKVFAGDVSGVEQLLDRGFDPDLRGEPGGWTFLHAAAFTGDVEMLDLLLSRGAEPAPIATASEGETPLGVAFHFGHEEAADLLVAHGGGDPLPEGIEWSAIPGWGAGAAETEEDEGSAARLDLSTVQRFFHLWFLWFLWFLLWLVAGFAIVALVVDRRDPHRPGQAAWPQWVMWSMIPLTIVPQLFMGGGGSYPVFGPDTSDGLVPLPHVLAYYATFFAFGALMYRSAGRRGKPLVDTIGRPWWLFLPVSFLIVLPAGLVFTFDEAAFSWPVASVLQVAYAWGMCFGLMGLFRELLAEERRGVRYLSDSSYWLYLAHLPLVVVAQAVIRDWDLTPEVKFLMISVAVTALLLLTYQLFIRYTPIGTMLNGKRLRPTA
;
A
#
# COMPACT_ATOMS: atom_id res chain seq x y z
N MET A 1 7.23 -18.94 -37.73
CA MET A 1 8.28 -18.59 -36.73
C MET A 1 7.83 -19.03 -35.35
N ALA A 2 8.65 -19.80 -34.63
CA ALA A 2 8.38 -20.09 -33.23
C ALA A 2 8.28 -18.77 -32.45
N PRO A 3 7.36 -18.66 -31.47
CA PRO A 3 7.17 -17.42 -30.74
C PRO A 3 8.43 -17.06 -29.94
N ARG A 4 9.03 -15.91 -30.23
CA ARG A 4 10.11 -15.32 -29.42
C ARG A 4 9.60 -15.15 -27.98
N ARG A 5 10.31 -15.75 -27.02
CA ARG A 5 10.13 -15.53 -25.58
C ARG A 5 10.91 -14.28 -25.17
N LEU A 6 10.33 -13.47 -24.30
CA LEU A 6 10.94 -12.23 -23.79
C LEU A 6 11.53 -12.53 -22.41
N HIS A 7 12.75 -13.05 -22.41
CA HIS A 7 13.44 -13.49 -21.19
C HIS A 7 13.73 -12.33 -20.23
N ASP A 8 14.02 -11.16 -20.79
CA ASP A 8 14.21 -9.89 -20.11
C ASP A 8 12.96 -9.47 -19.32
N LEU A 9 11.79 -9.50 -19.96
CA LEU A 9 10.53 -9.17 -19.29
C LEU A 9 10.12 -10.25 -18.28
N ASP A 10 10.36 -11.52 -18.57
CA ASP A 10 10.14 -12.60 -17.60
C ASP A 10 11.02 -12.38 -16.34
N ALA A 11 12.27 -11.99 -16.53
CA ALA A 11 13.20 -11.69 -15.45
C ALA A 11 12.78 -10.45 -14.63
N LEU A 12 12.36 -9.38 -15.31
CA LEU A 12 11.90 -8.14 -14.67
C LEU A 12 10.69 -8.41 -13.77
N ARG A 13 9.74 -9.24 -14.22
CA ARG A 13 8.61 -9.67 -13.40
C ARG A 13 9.06 -10.42 -12.14
N GLY A 14 10.03 -11.33 -12.29
CA GLY A 14 10.57 -12.09 -11.16
C GLY A 14 11.28 -11.19 -10.15
N PHE A 15 12.05 -10.22 -10.63
CA PHE A 15 12.71 -9.21 -9.79
C PHE A 15 11.71 -8.31 -9.06
N ALA A 16 10.73 -7.75 -9.77
CA ALA A 16 9.69 -6.93 -9.16
C ALA A 16 8.87 -7.72 -8.12
N MET A 17 8.78 -9.05 -8.25
CA MET A 17 8.19 -9.89 -7.22
C MET A 17 9.09 -10.03 -5.99
N LEU A 18 10.39 -10.23 -6.16
CA LEU A 18 11.33 -10.26 -5.02
C LEU A 18 11.34 -8.92 -4.26
N LEU A 19 11.28 -7.79 -4.98
CA LEU A 19 11.10 -6.48 -4.36
C LEU A 19 9.79 -6.38 -3.56
N GLY A 20 8.72 -7.05 -4.00
CA GLY A 20 7.48 -7.13 -3.24
C GLY A 20 7.66 -7.89 -1.91
N ILE A 21 8.42 -8.98 -1.88
CA ILE A 21 8.75 -9.68 -0.63
C ILE A 21 9.58 -8.78 0.29
N GLY A 22 10.61 -8.12 -0.27
CA GLY A 22 11.41 -7.15 0.46
C GLY A 22 10.57 -6.03 1.06
N LEU A 23 9.67 -5.43 0.27
CA LEU A 23 8.78 -4.37 0.74
C LEU A 23 7.94 -4.81 1.94
N HIS A 24 7.31 -5.99 1.91
CA HIS A 24 6.54 -6.44 3.08
C HIS A 24 7.45 -6.84 4.26
N ALA A 25 8.64 -7.35 3.98
CA ALA A 25 9.62 -7.65 5.02
C ALA A 25 10.07 -6.38 5.75
N SER A 26 10.18 -5.23 5.06
CA SER A 26 10.59 -3.97 5.66
C SER A 26 9.51 -3.31 6.52
N LEU A 27 8.23 -3.64 6.34
CA LEU A 27 7.12 -3.00 7.06
C LEU A 27 7.16 -3.16 8.59
N ALA A 28 7.86 -4.17 9.10
CA ALA A 28 8.04 -4.35 10.55
C ALA A 28 9.11 -3.43 11.17
N PHE A 29 9.92 -2.76 10.35
CA PHE A 29 10.96 -1.83 10.83
C PHE A 29 10.54 -0.37 10.68
N PHE A 30 9.39 -0.13 10.05
CA PHE A 30 8.78 1.18 9.89
C PHE A 30 7.55 1.26 10.80
N PRO A 31 7.33 2.34 11.56
CA PRO A 31 6.18 2.51 12.44
C PRO A 31 4.90 2.80 11.62
N ALA A 32 4.43 1.79 10.91
CA ALA A 32 3.13 1.74 10.24
C ALA A 32 2.12 0.94 11.07
N ALA A 33 0.84 1.11 10.75
CA ALA A 33 -0.15 0.09 11.04
C ALA A 33 0.25 -1.21 10.31
N TRP A 34 0.92 -2.13 11.00
CA TRP A 34 1.34 -3.45 10.52
C TRP A 34 1.24 -4.46 11.66
N TRP A 35 0.94 -5.73 11.36
CA TRP A 35 0.70 -6.76 12.39
C TRP A 35 1.88 -7.04 13.31
N VAL A 36 3.10 -6.82 12.84
CA VAL A 36 4.32 -7.06 13.60
C VAL A 36 5.17 -5.82 13.59
N GLN A 37 5.47 -5.30 14.77
CA GLN A 37 6.47 -4.27 14.93
C GLN A 37 7.73 -4.87 15.56
N ASP A 38 8.87 -4.59 14.95
CA ASP A 38 10.17 -4.97 15.48
C ASP A 38 10.56 -4.00 16.61
N ARG A 39 11.25 -4.48 17.64
CA ARG A 39 11.74 -3.63 18.74
C ARG A 39 12.66 -2.50 18.29
N THR A 40 13.26 -2.61 17.10
CA THR A 40 14.13 -1.59 16.51
C THR A 40 13.41 -0.70 15.50
N SER A 41 12.07 -0.76 15.40
CA SER A 41 11.30 0.10 14.51
C SER A 41 11.48 1.58 14.87
N GLY A 42 11.60 2.45 13.88
CA GLY A 42 11.72 3.89 14.08
C GLY A 42 11.45 4.67 12.80
N LEU A 43 11.16 5.97 12.95
CA LEU A 43 11.05 6.91 11.84
C LEU A 43 12.44 7.33 11.34
N ASP A 44 12.51 7.81 10.09
CA ASP A 44 13.71 8.35 9.44
C ASP A 44 14.83 7.32 9.22
N GLY A 45 14.43 6.05 9.06
CA GLY A 45 15.33 4.93 8.81
C GLY A 45 15.57 4.63 7.33
N LEU A 46 16.57 3.78 7.06
CA LEU A 46 16.84 3.23 5.72
C LEU A 46 15.63 2.50 5.11
N PHE A 47 14.73 1.97 5.94
CA PHE A 47 13.55 1.24 5.49
C PHE A 47 12.45 2.13 4.95
N ASP A 48 12.36 3.38 5.41
CA ASP A 48 11.41 4.39 4.95
C ASP A 48 11.73 4.76 3.50
N GLU A 49 13.00 5.11 3.25
CA GLU A 49 13.52 5.38 1.91
C GLU A 49 13.35 4.17 0.99
N PHE A 50 13.64 2.96 1.48
CA PHE A 50 13.46 1.72 0.73
C PHE A 50 11.99 1.48 0.37
N LEU A 51 11.07 1.67 1.32
CA LEU A 51 9.63 1.50 1.14
C LEU A 51 9.12 2.47 0.06
N TRP A 52 9.41 3.76 0.19
CA TRP A 52 8.99 4.79 -0.77
C TRP A 52 9.58 4.58 -2.15
N ALA A 53 10.87 4.25 -2.22
CA ALA A 53 11.53 3.93 -3.48
C ALA A 53 10.83 2.76 -4.17
N VAL A 54 10.62 1.63 -3.49
CA VAL A 54 10.03 0.44 -4.10
C VAL A 54 8.55 0.64 -4.43
N HIS A 55 7.78 1.24 -3.51
CA HIS A 55 6.34 1.50 -3.69
C HIS A 55 6.06 2.39 -4.90
N GLY A 56 6.89 3.42 -5.11
CA GLY A 56 6.72 4.40 -6.17
C GLY A 56 6.75 3.86 -7.61
N PHE A 57 7.41 2.72 -7.88
CA PHE A 57 7.53 2.19 -9.26
C PHE A 57 7.16 0.73 -9.44
N ARG A 58 7.17 -0.10 -8.39
CA ARG A 58 7.02 -1.56 -8.54
C ARG A 58 5.72 -1.92 -9.23
N MET A 59 4.61 -1.32 -8.81
CA MET A 59 3.28 -1.60 -9.39
C MET A 59 3.09 -0.99 -10.79
N PRO A 60 3.52 0.26 -11.05
CA PRO A 60 3.62 0.78 -12.41
C PRO A 60 4.30 -0.16 -13.41
N VAL A 61 5.45 -0.74 -13.04
CA VAL A 61 6.16 -1.73 -13.88
C VAL A 61 5.29 -2.94 -14.19
N PHE A 62 4.63 -3.51 -13.17
CA PHE A 62 3.74 -4.66 -13.35
C PHE A 62 2.56 -4.37 -14.29
N PHE A 63 1.91 -3.21 -14.15
CA PHE A 63 0.77 -2.84 -15.01
C PHE A 63 1.21 -2.55 -16.44
N LEU A 64 2.35 -1.89 -16.64
CA LEU A 64 2.95 -1.68 -17.95
C LEU A 64 3.20 -3.03 -18.65
N MET A 65 3.86 -3.96 -17.97
CA MET A 65 4.10 -5.30 -18.53
C MET A 65 2.79 -6.07 -18.78
N SER A 66 1.82 -5.96 -17.87
CA SER A 66 0.52 -6.61 -17.99
C SER A 66 -0.26 -6.13 -19.21
N GLY A 67 -0.21 -4.83 -19.50
CA GLY A 67 -0.77 -4.25 -20.72
C GLY A 67 -0.14 -4.82 -21.98
N PHE A 68 1.20 -4.88 -22.01
CA PHE A 68 1.95 -5.45 -23.12
C PHE A 68 1.59 -6.92 -23.38
N PHE A 69 1.57 -7.76 -22.34
CA PHE A 69 1.22 -9.18 -22.48
C PHE A 69 -0.25 -9.40 -22.81
N THR A 70 -1.16 -8.52 -22.36
CA THR A 70 -2.59 -8.56 -22.73
C THR A 70 -2.75 -8.30 -24.23
N ALA A 71 -2.11 -7.25 -24.75
CA ALA A 71 -2.11 -6.97 -26.18
C ALA A 71 -1.47 -8.12 -26.98
N LEU A 72 -0.33 -8.64 -26.54
CA LEU A 72 0.32 -9.80 -27.17
C LEU A 72 -0.61 -11.02 -27.27
N LEU A 73 -1.33 -11.34 -26.19
CA LEU A 73 -2.21 -12.51 -26.14
C LEU A 73 -3.47 -12.34 -27.00
N TRP A 74 -4.14 -11.18 -26.90
CA TRP A 74 -5.28 -10.84 -27.78
C TRP A 74 -4.90 -10.99 -29.25
N ARG A 75 -3.71 -10.54 -29.62
CA ARG A 75 -3.24 -10.55 -31.00
C ARG A 75 -2.90 -11.94 -31.52
N ARG A 76 -2.41 -12.81 -30.64
CA ARG A 76 -2.04 -14.16 -31.02
C ARG A 76 -3.19 -15.15 -31.00
N ARG A 77 -4.20 -14.94 -30.15
CA ARG A 77 -5.24 -15.94 -29.89
C ARG A 77 -6.67 -15.41 -29.94
N GLY A 78 -6.87 -14.10 -30.17
CA GLY A 78 -8.16 -13.45 -30.18
C GLY A 78 -8.70 -13.13 -28.78
N LEU A 79 -9.81 -12.40 -28.76
CA LEU A 79 -10.41 -11.87 -27.53
C LEU A 79 -10.98 -12.99 -26.62
N GLY A 80 -11.68 -13.98 -27.19
CA GLY A 80 -12.23 -15.09 -26.41
C GLY A 80 -11.15 -15.89 -25.66
N ALA A 81 -10.01 -16.13 -26.31
CA ALA A 81 -8.88 -16.81 -25.68
C ALA A 81 -8.20 -15.95 -24.61
N LEU A 82 -8.12 -14.62 -24.82
CA LEU A 82 -7.65 -13.68 -23.79
C LEU A 82 -8.52 -13.78 -22.54
N LEU A 83 -9.85 -13.64 -22.69
CA LEU A 83 -10.78 -13.64 -21.56
C LEU A 83 -10.74 -14.96 -20.79
N ASN A 84 -10.81 -16.10 -21.49
CA ASN A 84 -10.71 -17.41 -20.83
C ASN A 84 -9.35 -17.61 -20.13
N HIS A 85 -8.26 -17.11 -20.73
CA HIS A 85 -6.94 -17.16 -20.09
C HIS A 85 -6.89 -16.32 -18.81
N ARG A 86 -7.41 -15.09 -18.85
CA ARG A 86 -7.45 -14.18 -17.69
C ARG A 86 -8.39 -14.67 -16.60
N LEU A 87 -9.54 -15.23 -16.94
CA LEU A 87 -10.44 -15.87 -15.97
C LEU A 87 -9.74 -17.01 -15.22
N ARG A 88 -9.05 -17.91 -15.93
CA ARG A 88 -8.37 -19.06 -15.30
C ARG A 88 -7.09 -18.70 -14.55
N ARG A 89 -6.41 -17.62 -14.95
CA ARG A 89 -5.07 -17.27 -14.44
C ARG A 89 -5.01 -15.99 -13.61
N VAL A 90 -6.11 -15.27 -13.45
CA VAL A 90 -6.18 -14.06 -12.64
C VAL A 90 -7.41 -14.15 -11.73
N ALA A 91 -8.61 -14.27 -12.31
CA ALA A 91 -9.84 -14.29 -11.53
C ALA A 91 -9.95 -15.52 -10.62
N LEU A 92 -9.67 -16.71 -11.12
CA LEU A 92 -9.74 -17.93 -10.31
C LEU A 92 -8.72 -17.95 -9.16
N PRO A 93 -7.41 -17.67 -9.39
CA PRO A 93 -6.46 -17.53 -8.28
C PRO A 93 -6.81 -16.41 -7.30
N LEU A 94 -7.40 -15.31 -7.77
CA LEU A 94 -7.90 -14.25 -6.89
C LEU A 94 -8.98 -14.79 -5.95
N VAL A 95 -10.02 -15.44 -6.48
CA VAL A 95 -11.10 -16.03 -5.67
C VAL A 95 -10.55 -17.08 -4.69
N VAL A 96 -9.67 -17.96 -5.16
CA VAL A 96 -9.01 -18.95 -4.29
C VAL A 96 -8.19 -18.25 -3.21
N GLY A 97 -7.42 -17.22 -3.57
CA GLY A 97 -6.65 -16.42 -2.62
C GLY A 97 -7.54 -15.76 -1.56
N MET A 98 -8.67 -15.19 -1.98
CA MET A 98 -9.65 -14.58 -1.08
C MET A 98 -10.23 -15.58 -0.08
N LEU A 99 -10.46 -16.83 -0.50
CA LEU A 99 -11.03 -17.86 0.38
C LEU A 99 -9.99 -18.60 1.23
N THR A 100 -8.69 -18.48 0.92
CA THR A 100 -7.64 -19.30 1.57
C THR A 100 -6.50 -18.47 2.14
N ILE A 101 -5.80 -17.71 1.31
CA ILE A 101 -4.62 -16.94 1.70
C ILE A 101 -5.00 -15.75 2.56
N ILE A 102 -6.11 -15.08 2.25
CA ILE A 102 -6.54 -13.91 3.02
C ILE A 102 -6.88 -14.30 4.46
N PRO A 103 -7.80 -15.26 4.72
CA PRO A 103 -8.08 -15.71 6.09
C PRO A 103 -6.82 -16.23 6.79
N LEU A 104 -5.93 -16.91 6.07
CA LEU A 104 -4.67 -17.39 6.64
C LEU A 104 -3.74 -16.24 7.05
N THR A 105 -3.58 -15.22 6.22
CA THR A 105 -2.78 -14.03 6.58
C THR A 105 -3.38 -13.35 7.80
N ALA A 106 -4.70 -13.15 7.82
CA ALA A 106 -5.38 -12.53 8.95
C ALA A 106 -5.17 -13.33 10.23
N ALA A 107 -5.41 -14.65 10.21
CA ALA A 107 -5.22 -15.52 11.37
C ALA A 107 -3.76 -15.52 11.88
N VAL A 108 -2.78 -15.48 10.96
CA VAL A 108 -1.36 -15.36 11.31
C VAL A 108 -1.04 -13.98 11.87
N GLY A 109 -1.65 -12.92 11.33
CA GLY A 109 -1.51 -11.55 11.81
C GLY A 109 -2.06 -11.39 13.23
N ASP A 110 -3.26 -11.91 13.47
CA ASP A 110 -3.90 -11.91 14.80
C ASP A 110 -3.06 -12.70 15.80
N TRP A 111 -2.54 -13.87 15.39
CA TRP A 111 -1.60 -14.65 16.21
C TRP A 111 -0.31 -13.85 16.52
N ALA A 112 0.26 -13.19 15.51
CA ALA A 112 1.49 -12.44 15.66
C ALA A 112 1.31 -11.24 16.59
N ALA A 113 0.20 -10.50 16.45
CA ALA A 113 -0.19 -9.41 17.32
C ALA A 113 -0.45 -9.91 18.75
N ALA A 114 -1.21 -10.98 18.93
CA ALA A 114 -1.49 -11.57 20.24
C ALA A 114 -0.23 -12.16 20.91
N SER A 115 0.76 -12.56 20.12
CA SER A 115 2.04 -13.03 20.64
C SER A 115 2.97 -11.90 21.06
N ALA A 116 2.68 -10.64 20.70
CA ALA A 116 3.51 -9.49 21.07
C ALA A 116 3.68 -9.43 22.59
N PRO A 117 4.91 -9.16 23.07
CA PRO A 117 5.02 -8.72 24.45
C PRO A 117 4.08 -7.52 24.59
N PRO A 118 3.38 -7.39 25.75
CA PRO A 118 2.66 -6.16 26.02
C PRO A 118 3.63 -5.01 25.75
N PRO A 119 3.17 -3.91 25.13
CA PRO A 119 4.05 -2.79 24.81
C PRO A 119 4.91 -2.55 26.06
N GLU A 120 6.23 -2.57 25.89
CA GLU A 120 7.11 -1.96 26.89
C GLU A 120 6.68 -0.51 26.86
N VAL A 121 5.67 -0.19 27.67
CA VAL A 121 5.40 1.16 28.11
C VAL A 121 6.72 1.49 28.76
N ALA A 122 7.58 2.22 28.04
CA ALA A 122 8.74 2.83 28.65
C ALA A 122 8.21 3.41 29.95
N ASP A 123 8.91 3.28 31.07
CA ASP A 123 8.41 3.83 32.35
C ASP A 123 7.98 5.31 32.19
N ASP A 124 8.48 5.96 31.12
CA ASP A 124 8.33 7.32 30.61
C ASP A 124 7.31 7.53 29.45
N ASP A 125 6.65 6.50 28.91
CA ASP A 125 5.62 6.63 27.85
C ASP A 125 4.25 7.02 28.45
N ILE A 126 4.06 8.33 28.57
CA ILE A 126 2.82 8.93 29.06
C ILE A 126 1.64 8.76 28.08
N TRP A 127 1.86 8.71 26.76
CA TRP A 127 0.78 8.57 25.77
C TRP A 127 0.12 7.20 25.85
N GLY A 128 0.92 6.13 25.90
CA GLY A 128 0.41 4.78 26.09
C GLY A 128 -0.40 4.63 27.39
N LYS A 129 0.01 5.32 28.46
CA LYS A 129 -0.69 5.33 29.76
C LYS A 129 -2.01 6.09 29.72
N VAL A 130 -2.05 7.24 29.05
CA VAL A 130 -3.30 8.03 28.87
C VAL A 130 -4.33 7.23 28.08
N PHE A 131 -3.95 6.60 26.96
CA PHE A 131 -4.89 5.78 26.19
C PHE A 131 -5.31 4.48 26.90
N ALA A 132 -4.50 3.97 27.82
CA ALA A 132 -4.83 2.81 28.63
C ALA A 132 -5.67 3.14 29.88
N GLY A 133 -5.92 4.42 30.18
CA GLY A 133 -6.56 4.85 31.43
C GLY A 133 -5.71 4.62 32.69
N ASP A 134 -4.37 4.53 32.55
CA ASP A 134 -3.45 4.32 33.67
C ASP A 134 -3.20 5.65 34.43
N VAL A 135 -4.23 6.13 35.15
CA VAL A 135 -4.19 7.39 35.92
C VAL A 135 -2.99 7.41 36.88
N SER A 136 -2.75 6.32 37.61
CA SER A 136 -1.63 6.23 38.55
C SER A 136 -0.26 6.27 37.88
N GLY A 137 -0.13 5.71 36.67
CA GLY A 137 1.10 5.80 35.88
C GLY A 137 1.34 7.19 35.32
N VAL A 138 0.28 7.86 34.84
CA VAL A 138 0.35 9.26 34.39
C VAL A 138 0.71 10.18 35.56
N GLU A 139 0.13 9.97 36.74
CA GLU A 139 0.44 10.75 37.94
C GLU A 139 1.94 10.68 38.30
N GLN A 140 2.49 9.47 38.31
CA GLN A 140 3.92 9.25 38.58
C GLN A 140 4.84 9.94 37.57
N LEU A 141 4.40 10.06 36.31
CA LEU A 141 5.16 10.75 35.28
C LEU A 141 5.09 12.26 35.42
N LEU A 142 3.91 12.79 35.72
CA LEU A 142 3.76 14.22 36.01
C LEU A 142 4.57 14.62 37.26
N ASP A 143 4.62 13.77 38.30
CA ASP A 143 5.49 13.97 39.48
C ASP A 143 6.99 14.02 39.14
N ARG A 144 7.40 13.35 38.06
CA ARG A 144 8.78 13.35 37.55
C ARG A 144 9.08 14.55 36.65
N GLY A 145 8.12 15.46 36.45
CA GLY A 145 8.29 16.71 35.69
C GLY A 145 7.96 16.59 34.21
N PHE A 146 7.15 15.60 33.81
CA PHE A 146 6.60 15.55 32.46
C PHE A 146 5.69 16.75 32.20
N ASP A 147 5.77 17.29 30.99
CA ASP A 147 4.92 18.40 30.53
C ASP A 147 3.49 17.88 30.28
N PRO A 148 2.48 18.35 31.03
CA PRO A 148 1.09 17.92 30.84
C PRO A 148 0.46 18.43 29.54
N ASP A 149 1.12 19.36 28.82
CA ASP A 149 0.65 19.92 27.55
C ASP A 149 1.42 19.38 26.33
N LEU A 150 2.18 18.30 26.52
CA LEU A 150 2.90 17.64 25.42
C LEU A 150 1.91 17.29 24.29
N ARG A 151 2.30 17.62 23.07
CA ARG A 151 1.51 17.37 21.86
C ARG A 151 1.94 16.08 21.18
N GLY A 152 0.95 15.26 20.83
CA GLY A 152 1.10 14.03 20.09
C GLY A 152 1.09 14.28 18.58
N GLU A 153 1.82 13.46 17.83
CA GLU A 153 1.81 13.47 16.38
C GLU A 153 1.23 12.15 15.84
N PRO A 154 0.45 12.17 14.75
CA PRO A 154 0.09 13.35 13.96
C PRO A 154 -1.08 14.15 14.58
N GLY A 155 -1.02 15.48 14.50
CA GLY A 155 -2.20 16.35 14.64
C GLY A 155 -2.30 17.20 15.91
N GLY A 156 -1.26 17.19 16.74
CA GLY A 156 -1.07 18.17 17.80
C GLY A 156 -2.07 18.05 18.96
N TRP A 157 -2.69 16.89 19.15
CA TRP A 157 -3.54 16.61 20.31
C TRP A 157 -2.71 16.65 21.59
N THR A 158 -3.32 17.13 22.68
CA THR A 158 -2.76 17.04 24.05
C THR A 158 -3.40 15.86 24.78
N PHE A 159 -2.87 15.50 25.96
CA PHE A 159 -3.47 14.44 26.78
C PHE A 159 -4.94 14.75 27.15
N LEU A 160 -5.30 16.02 27.30
CA LEU A 160 -6.69 16.43 27.53
C LEU A 160 -7.60 16.10 26.34
N HIS A 161 -7.12 16.17 25.10
CA HIS A 161 -7.91 15.76 23.94
C HIS A 161 -8.18 14.25 23.96
N ALA A 162 -7.16 13.46 24.30
CA ALA A 162 -7.30 12.00 24.40
C ALA A 162 -8.22 11.57 25.56
N ALA A 163 -8.10 12.21 26.73
CA ALA A 163 -8.97 11.96 27.87
C ALA A 163 -10.41 12.44 27.59
N ALA A 164 -10.59 13.57 26.90
CA ALA A 164 -11.91 14.06 26.48
C ALA A 164 -12.56 13.17 25.41
N PHE A 165 -11.78 12.55 24.53
CA PHE A 165 -12.27 11.59 23.53
C PHE A 165 -12.82 10.31 24.19
N THR A 166 -12.10 9.79 25.18
CA THR A 166 -12.47 8.58 25.93
C THR A 166 -13.51 8.82 27.02
N GLY A 167 -13.74 10.08 27.41
CA GLY A 167 -14.62 10.44 28.51
C GLY A 167 -14.03 10.14 29.89
N ASP A 168 -12.70 10.00 29.99
CA ASP A 168 -12.00 9.67 31.25
C ASP A 168 -11.89 10.91 32.16
N VAL A 169 -12.92 11.09 32.99
CA VAL A 169 -13.03 12.22 33.94
C VAL A 169 -11.90 12.21 34.97
N GLU A 170 -11.44 11.03 35.40
CA GLU A 170 -10.38 10.90 36.40
C GLU A 170 -9.03 11.34 35.83
N MET A 171 -8.74 10.95 34.58
CA MET A 171 -7.57 11.42 33.84
C MET A 171 -7.62 12.92 33.56
N LEU A 172 -8.80 13.46 33.19
CA LEU A 172 -8.99 14.90 32.99
C LEU A 172 -8.71 15.70 34.27
N ASP A 173 -9.25 15.26 35.41
CA ASP A 173 -9.04 15.92 36.70
C ASP A 173 -7.56 15.89 37.12
N LEU A 174 -6.90 14.75 36.92
CA LEU A 174 -5.46 14.64 37.15
C LEU A 174 -4.69 15.64 36.27
N LEU A 175 -4.89 15.65 34.95
CA LEU A 175 -4.15 16.53 34.04
C LEU A 175 -4.39 18.01 34.36
N LEU A 176 -5.64 18.41 34.61
CA LEU A 176 -6.00 19.80 34.96
C LEU A 176 -5.44 20.20 36.32
N SER A 177 -5.48 19.33 37.33
CA SER A 177 -4.89 19.59 38.65
C SER A 177 -3.37 19.70 38.64
N ARG A 178 -2.71 19.08 37.64
CA ARG A 178 -1.26 19.22 37.38
C ARG A 178 -0.91 20.38 36.44
N GLY A 179 -1.88 21.22 36.08
CA GLY A 179 -1.64 22.48 35.38
C GLY A 179 -1.64 22.40 33.86
N ALA A 180 -2.23 21.35 33.27
CA ALA A 180 -2.51 21.32 31.84
C ALA A 180 -3.32 22.57 31.41
N GLU A 181 -2.99 23.14 30.27
CA GLU A 181 -3.77 24.21 29.65
C GLU A 181 -5.20 23.69 29.38
N PRO A 182 -6.27 24.38 29.82
CA PRO A 182 -7.63 23.83 29.75
C PRO A 182 -8.28 23.96 28.37
N ALA A 183 -7.76 24.80 27.47
CA ALA A 183 -8.31 25.04 26.13
C ALA A 183 -7.27 24.99 24.98
N PRO A 184 -6.38 23.98 24.92
CA PRO A 184 -5.39 23.87 23.86
C PRO A 184 -6.10 23.60 22.53
N ILE A 185 -5.53 24.14 21.45
CA ILE A 185 -6.07 23.99 20.10
C ILE A 185 -5.21 22.97 19.33
N ALA A 186 -5.84 21.90 18.83
CA ALA A 186 -5.22 20.89 17.98
C ALA A 186 -4.84 21.45 16.59
N THR A 187 -3.79 20.90 15.95
CA THR A 187 -3.22 21.48 14.73
C THR A 187 -3.76 20.91 13.42
N ALA A 188 -4.34 19.70 13.41
CA ALA A 188 -4.75 19.02 12.19
C ALA A 188 -6.27 19.00 11.88
N SER A 189 -7.15 19.18 12.87
CA SER A 189 -8.61 19.16 12.68
C SER A 189 -9.23 20.47 13.15
N GLU A 190 -9.54 21.38 12.22
CA GLU A 190 -10.33 22.64 12.41
C GLU A 190 -10.11 23.46 13.71
N GLY A 191 -8.98 23.31 14.41
CA GLY A 191 -8.76 23.91 15.71
C GLY A 191 -9.66 23.37 16.83
N GLU A 192 -9.87 22.06 16.91
CA GLU A 192 -10.62 21.43 18.00
C GLU A 192 -9.94 21.64 19.37
N THR A 193 -10.77 21.81 20.41
CA THR A 193 -10.38 21.88 21.82
C THR A 193 -10.82 20.62 22.55
N PRO A 194 -10.27 20.30 23.75
CA PRO A 194 -10.74 19.16 24.54
C PRO A 194 -12.25 19.23 24.83
N LEU A 195 -12.80 20.43 25.07
CA LEU A 195 -14.23 20.62 25.26
C LEU A 195 -15.03 20.32 23.98
N GLY A 196 -14.51 20.72 22.81
CA GLY A 196 -15.10 20.38 21.52
C GLY A 196 -15.15 18.87 21.28
N VAL A 197 -14.09 18.15 21.68
CA VAL A 197 -14.01 16.69 21.61
C VAL A 197 -15.04 16.05 22.56
N ALA A 198 -15.07 16.43 23.84
CA ALA A 198 -16.05 15.90 24.81
C ALA A 198 -17.50 16.17 24.34
N PHE A 199 -17.75 17.35 23.76
CA PHE A 199 -19.04 17.72 23.18
C PHE A 199 -19.44 16.83 22.00
N HIS A 200 -18.49 16.56 21.10
CA HIS A 200 -18.72 15.74 19.92
C HIS A 200 -19.05 14.28 20.30
N PHE A 201 -18.38 13.72 21.30
CA PHE A 201 -18.60 12.35 21.77
C PHE A 201 -19.67 12.22 22.86
N GLY A 202 -20.21 13.34 23.36
CA GLY A 202 -21.34 13.35 24.29
C GLY A 202 -20.97 13.02 25.73
N HIS A 203 -19.73 13.31 26.15
CA HIS A 203 -19.24 13.04 27.50
C HIS A 203 -19.56 14.21 28.44
N GLU A 204 -20.74 14.15 29.06
CA GLU A 204 -21.30 15.24 29.90
C GLU A 204 -20.38 15.62 31.07
N GLU A 205 -19.96 14.64 31.86
CA GLU A 205 -19.12 14.85 33.04
C GLU A 205 -17.72 15.41 32.67
N ALA A 206 -17.18 14.99 31.53
CA ALA A 206 -15.93 15.52 30.99
C ALA A 206 -16.08 16.98 30.53
N ALA A 207 -17.18 17.32 29.86
CA ALA A 207 -17.48 18.68 29.41
C ALA A 207 -17.65 19.65 30.60
N ASP A 208 -18.38 19.23 31.64
CA ASP A 208 -18.54 20.01 32.87
C ASP A 208 -17.20 20.27 33.57
N LEU A 209 -16.37 19.25 33.68
CA LEU A 209 -15.05 19.36 34.32
C LEU A 209 -14.12 20.31 33.55
N LEU A 210 -14.12 20.25 32.21
CA LEU A 210 -13.35 21.14 31.36
C LEU A 210 -13.82 22.60 31.48
N VAL A 211 -15.14 22.84 31.49
CA VAL A 211 -15.70 24.18 31.72
C VAL A 211 -15.34 24.73 33.09
N ALA A 212 -15.40 23.91 34.14
CA ALA A 212 -15.04 24.32 35.50
C ALA A 212 -13.57 24.80 35.62
N HIS A 213 -12.70 24.29 34.75
CA HIS A 213 -11.29 24.68 34.68
C HIS A 213 -10.98 25.73 33.61
N GLY A 214 -11.99 26.31 32.97
CA GLY A 214 -11.83 27.40 31.99
C GLY A 214 -11.58 26.95 30.55
N GLY A 215 -11.92 25.69 30.21
CA GLY A 215 -11.84 25.13 28.87
C GLY A 215 -12.88 25.66 27.88
N GLY A 216 -13.86 26.44 28.36
CA GLY A 216 -14.90 27.09 27.59
C GLY A 216 -15.89 27.85 28.48
N ASP A 217 -16.88 28.50 27.86
CA ASP A 217 -17.91 29.25 28.59
C ASP A 217 -18.91 28.30 29.28
N PRO A 218 -19.38 28.63 30.51
CA PRO A 218 -20.39 27.83 31.18
C PRO A 218 -21.73 27.88 30.46
N LEU A 219 -22.47 26.77 30.52
CA LEU A 219 -23.82 26.72 29.98
C LEU A 219 -24.76 27.68 30.72
N PRO A 220 -25.74 28.27 30.02
CA PRO A 220 -26.80 29.03 30.66
C PRO A 220 -27.58 28.18 31.67
N GLU A 221 -28.02 28.78 32.76
CA GLU A 221 -28.75 28.10 33.83
C GLU A 221 -30.01 27.39 33.29
N GLY A 222 -30.11 26.07 33.53
CA GLY A 222 -31.23 25.24 33.10
C GLY A 222 -31.13 24.65 31.69
N ILE A 223 -29.98 24.81 31.01
CA ILE A 223 -29.68 24.13 29.74
C ILE A 223 -28.74 22.95 30.02
N GLU A 224 -29.13 21.76 29.55
CA GLU A 224 -28.27 20.58 29.56
C GLU A 224 -27.47 20.48 28.25
N TRP A 225 -26.29 19.87 28.29
CA TRP A 225 -25.44 19.65 27.11
C TRP A 225 -26.18 18.92 25.98
N SER A 226 -27.01 17.94 26.34
CA SER A 226 -27.86 17.17 25.44
C SER A 226 -28.86 17.99 24.62
N ALA A 227 -29.19 19.21 25.07
CA ALA A 227 -30.10 20.11 24.39
C ALA A 227 -29.43 20.95 23.29
N ILE A 228 -28.09 20.90 23.17
CA ILE A 228 -27.32 21.72 22.24
C ILE A 228 -27.20 20.97 20.89
N PRO A 229 -27.56 21.59 19.76
CA PRO A 229 -27.41 20.96 18.44
C PRO A 229 -25.97 20.52 18.17
N GLY A 230 -25.79 19.24 17.81
CA GLY A 230 -24.47 18.65 17.53
C GLY A 230 -23.86 17.87 18.71
N TRP A 231 -24.47 17.91 19.90
CA TRP A 231 -24.04 17.10 21.04
C TRP A 231 -24.09 15.60 20.74
N GLY A 232 -23.00 14.88 21.05
CA GLY A 232 -22.93 13.43 20.89
C GLY A 232 -23.03 12.93 19.45
N ALA A 233 -22.81 13.80 18.46
CA ALA A 233 -22.87 13.42 17.04
C ALA A 233 -21.86 12.30 16.68
N GLY A 234 -20.71 12.25 17.36
CA GLY A 234 -19.70 11.20 17.21
C GLY A 234 -19.95 9.92 18.02
N ALA A 235 -20.89 9.93 18.97
CA ALA A 235 -21.27 8.73 19.72
C ALA A 235 -21.99 7.69 18.83
N ALA A 236 -22.75 8.16 17.83
CA ALA A 236 -23.38 7.26 16.85
C ALA A 236 -22.36 6.64 15.87
N GLU A 237 -21.23 7.32 15.63
CA GLU A 237 -20.15 6.81 14.78
C GLU A 237 -19.32 5.71 15.48
N THR A 238 -19.33 5.68 16.81
CA THR A 238 -18.67 4.66 17.63
C THR A 238 -19.58 3.45 17.93
N GLU A 239 -20.90 3.64 18.06
CA GLU A 239 -21.87 2.54 18.24
C GLU A 239 -22.19 1.73 16.96
N GLU A 240 -22.03 2.31 15.75
CA GLU A 240 -22.19 1.57 14.49
C GLU A 240 -21.17 0.42 14.33
N ASP A 241 -20.07 0.44 15.08
CA ASP A 241 -19.02 -0.59 15.05
C ASP A 241 -19.28 -1.79 16.00
N GLU A 242 -20.14 -1.66 17.02
CA GLU A 242 -20.37 -2.75 18.00
C GLU A 242 -21.74 -3.46 17.86
N GLY A 243 -22.72 -2.87 17.15
CA GLY A 243 -24.13 -3.28 17.21
C GLY A 243 -24.73 -4.13 16.07
N SER A 244 -24.01 -4.53 15.01
CA SER A 244 -24.58 -5.19 13.82
C SER A 244 -24.22 -6.69 13.66
N ALA A 245 -24.44 -7.51 14.69
CA ALA A 245 -24.25 -8.96 14.65
C ALA A 245 -25.41 -9.76 14.01
N ALA A 246 -25.97 -9.30 12.88
CA ALA A 246 -26.87 -10.12 12.05
C ALA A 246 -26.99 -9.65 10.58
N ARG A 247 -26.04 -8.86 10.07
CA ARG A 247 -25.87 -8.58 8.64
C ARG A 247 -24.48 -9.06 8.25
N LEU A 248 -24.36 -9.69 7.08
CA LEU A 248 -23.09 -10.17 6.52
C LEU A 248 -21.95 -9.19 6.84
N ASP A 249 -21.07 -9.64 7.71
CA ASP A 249 -20.05 -8.82 8.38
C ASP A 249 -19.09 -8.18 7.36
N LEU A 250 -19.29 -6.89 7.09
CA LEU A 250 -18.40 -6.07 6.28
C LEU A 250 -17.16 -5.61 7.08
N SER A 251 -17.12 -5.79 8.40
CA SER A 251 -15.89 -5.60 9.21
C SER A 251 -14.88 -6.72 8.96
N THR A 252 -15.35 -7.92 8.59
CA THR A 252 -14.48 -8.93 7.99
C THR A 252 -13.80 -8.33 6.78
N VAL A 253 -14.52 -7.61 5.89
CA VAL A 253 -13.99 -6.90 4.69
C VAL A 253 -13.08 -5.71 5.04
N GLN A 254 -13.26 -5.04 6.17
CA GLN A 254 -12.34 -4.01 6.66
C GLN A 254 -11.08 -4.59 7.32
N ARG A 255 -11.10 -5.77 7.94
CA ARG A 255 -9.88 -6.53 8.35
C ARG A 255 -8.91 -6.85 7.18
N PHE A 256 -9.25 -6.47 5.95
CA PHE A 256 -8.42 -6.59 4.74
C PHE A 256 -7.52 -5.37 4.49
N PHE A 257 -7.44 -4.40 5.41
CA PHE A 257 -6.64 -3.16 5.33
C PHE A 257 -5.17 -3.34 4.93
N HIS A 258 -4.62 -4.56 4.86
CA HIS A 258 -3.20 -4.83 4.61
C HIS A 258 -2.93 -5.85 3.49
N LEU A 259 -3.97 -6.30 2.79
CA LEU A 259 -3.87 -7.32 1.72
C LEU A 259 -3.81 -6.70 0.32
N TRP A 260 -3.10 -5.56 0.22
CA TRP A 260 -3.05 -4.71 -0.97
C TRP A 260 -2.55 -5.48 -2.18
N PHE A 261 -1.67 -6.46 -1.96
CA PHE A 261 -1.11 -7.25 -3.05
C PHE A 261 -2.20 -7.95 -3.86
N LEU A 262 -3.19 -8.64 -3.26
CA LEU A 262 -4.26 -9.37 -3.97
C LEU A 262 -5.23 -8.46 -4.73
N TRP A 263 -5.47 -7.26 -4.20
CA TRP A 263 -6.29 -6.23 -4.86
C TRP A 263 -5.72 -5.81 -6.21
N PHE A 264 -4.42 -5.97 -6.47
CA PHE A 264 -3.89 -5.71 -7.81
C PHE A 264 -4.33 -6.71 -8.88
N LEU A 265 -4.65 -7.97 -8.52
CA LEU A 265 -5.31 -8.87 -9.47
C LEU A 265 -6.71 -8.36 -9.80
N TRP A 266 -7.42 -7.79 -8.83
CA TRP A 266 -8.73 -7.19 -9.02
C TRP A 266 -8.67 -5.98 -9.96
N PHE A 267 -7.73 -5.07 -9.73
CA PHE A 267 -7.45 -3.95 -10.64
C PHE A 267 -7.14 -4.45 -12.07
N LEU A 268 -6.32 -5.49 -12.18
CA LEU A 268 -6.00 -6.07 -13.49
C LEU A 268 -7.25 -6.60 -14.21
N LEU A 269 -8.25 -7.13 -13.49
CA LEU A 269 -9.53 -7.54 -14.09
C LEU A 269 -10.30 -6.34 -14.65
N TRP A 270 -10.38 -5.23 -13.93
CA TRP A 270 -11.00 -3.99 -14.41
C TRP A 270 -10.29 -3.46 -15.67
N LEU A 271 -8.96 -3.42 -15.67
CA LEU A 271 -8.18 -2.95 -16.82
C LEU A 271 -8.30 -3.89 -18.02
N VAL A 272 -8.33 -5.21 -17.80
CA VAL A 272 -8.57 -6.20 -18.86
C VAL A 272 -10.00 -6.09 -19.42
N ALA A 273 -11.00 -5.83 -18.57
CA ALA A 273 -12.37 -5.61 -19.01
C ALA A 273 -12.48 -4.33 -19.86
N GLY A 274 -11.88 -3.22 -19.40
CA GLY A 274 -11.77 -1.98 -20.19
C GLY A 274 -11.05 -2.20 -21.53
N PHE A 275 -9.94 -2.93 -21.51
CA PHE A 275 -9.22 -3.32 -22.73
C PHE A 275 -10.07 -4.16 -23.67
N ALA A 276 -10.85 -5.12 -23.15
CA ALA A 276 -11.73 -5.96 -23.93
C ALA A 276 -12.81 -5.14 -24.65
N ILE A 277 -13.36 -4.11 -24.00
CA ILE A 277 -14.31 -3.18 -24.62
C ILE A 277 -13.65 -2.43 -25.79
N VAL A 278 -12.45 -1.89 -25.58
CA VAL A 278 -11.69 -1.21 -26.65
C VAL A 278 -11.37 -2.19 -27.79
N ALA A 279 -10.94 -3.40 -27.48
CA ALA A 279 -10.65 -4.45 -28.44
C ALA A 279 -11.87 -4.80 -29.29
N LEU A 280 -13.06 -4.92 -28.69
CA LEU A 280 -14.32 -5.16 -29.40
C LEU A 280 -14.64 -4.04 -30.39
N VAL A 281 -14.44 -2.78 -30.00
CA VAL A 281 -14.66 -1.62 -30.90
C VAL A 281 -13.67 -1.65 -32.06
N VAL A 282 -12.40 -1.94 -31.79
CA VAL A 282 -11.35 -2.03 -32.81
C VAL A 282 -11.61 -3.18 -33.80
N ASP A 283 -11.98 -4.35 -33.30
CA ASP A 283 -12.26 -5.53 -34.13
C ASP A 283 -13.55 -5.36 -34.96
N ARG A 284 -14.56 -4.64 -34.44
CA ARG A 284 -15.76 -4.28 -35.21
C ARG A 284 -15.48 -3.32 -36.36
N ARG A 285 -14.53 -2.39 -36.19
CA ARG A 285 -14.18 -1.40 -37.22
C ARG A 285 -13.37 -2.00 -38.37
N ASP A 286 -12.64 -3.09 -38.14
CA ASP A 286 -11.88 -3.79 -39.17
C ASP A 286 -12.10 -5.32 -39.08
N PRO A 287 -13.27 -5.82 -39.53
CA PRO A 287 -13.63 -7.23 -39.39
C PRO A 287 -12.72 -8.18 -40.19
N HIS A 288 -12.12 -7.67 -41.28
CA HIS A 288 -11.27 -8.46 -42.17
C HIS A 288 -9.81 -8.45 -41.74
N ARG A 289 -9.41 -7.51 -40.88
CA ARG A 289 -8.07 -7.43 -40.28
C ARG A 289 -8.17 -7.03 -38.80
N PRO A 290 -8.80 -7.85 -37.94
CA PRO A 290 -9.05 -7.53 -36.54
C PRO A 290 -7.80 -6.96 -35.86
N GLY A 291 -7.91 -5.64 -35.60
CA GLY A 291 -6.93 -4.70 -35.09
C GLY A 291 -5.62 -4.47 -35.85
N GLN A 292 -5.64 -4.32 -37.17
CA GLN A 292 -4.55 -3.61 -37.86
C GLN A 292 -4.54 -2.08 -37.62
N ALA A 293 -5.56 -1.48 -37.00
CA ALA A 293 -5.63 -0.03 -36.73
C ALA A 293 -4.47 0.50 -35.86
N ALA A 294 -3.36 0.96 -36.44
CA ALA A 294 -2.18 1.41 -35.69
C ALA A 294 -2.47 2.76 -35.05
N TRP A 295 -2.46 2.80 -33.72
CA TRP A 295 -2.58 4.06 -33.00
C TRP A 295 -1.27 4.84 -33.18
N PRO A 296 -1.34 6.15 -33.44
CA PRO A 296 -0.15 6.94 -33.62
C PRO A 296 0.64 7.01 -32.31
N GLN A 297 1.98 7.00 -32.39
CA GLN A 297 2.84 6.90 -31.20
C GLN A 297 2.69 8.07 -30.24
N TRP A 298 2.24 9.24 -30.71
CA TRP A 298 1.98 10.39 -29.85
C TRP A 298 0.90 10.10 -28.81
N VAL A 299 -0.08 9.24 -29.10
CA VAL A 299 -1.11 8.82 -28.12
C VAL A 299 -0.48 8.01 -26.99
N MET A 300 0.48 7.15 -27.32
CA MET A 300 1.20 6.39 -26.31
C MET A 300 2.08 7.31 -25.46
N TRP A 301 2.83 8.23 -26.08
CA TRP A 301 3.69 9.15 -25.34
C TRP A 301 2.92 10.19 -24.51
N SER A 302 1.70 10.56 -24.92
CA SER A 302 0.84 11.46 -24.13
C SER A 302 0.33 10.82 -22.83
N MET A 303 0.40 9.49 -22.68
CA MET A 303 0.02 8.82 -21.43
C MET A 303 0.94 9.20 -20.26
N ILE A 304 2.20 9.55 -20.53
CA ILE A 304 3.17 9.92 -19.48
C ILE A 304 2.71 11.19 -18.75
N PRO A 305 2.56 12.36 -19.41
CA PRO A 305 2.06 13.56 -18.73
C PRO A 305 0.61 13.41 -18.26
N LEU A 306 -0.21 12.60 -18.95
CA LEU A 306 -1.58 12.31 -18.51
C LEU A 306 -1.63 11.60 -17.14
N THR A 307 -0.56 10.87 -16.77
CA THR A 307 -0.46 10.20 -15.47
C THR A 307 -0.41 11.19 -14.29
N ILE A 308 -0.03 12.44 -14.53
CA ILE A 308 -0.01 13.50 -13.50
C ILE A 308 -1.43 13.79 -12.99
N VAL A 309 -2.43 13.77 -13.87
CA VAL A 309 -3.82 14.09 -13.50
C VAL A 309 -4.34 13.19 -12.38
N PRO A 310 -4.33 11.84 -12.50
CA PRO A 310 -4.73 10.99 -11.39
C PRO A 310 -3.77 11.04 -10.19
N GLN A 311 -2.46 11.31 -10.39
CA GLN A 311 -1.51 11.45 -9.29
C GLN A 311 -1.87 12.62 -8.37
N LEU A 312 -2.37 13.73 -8.92
CA LEU A 312 -2.74 14.91 -8.13
C LEU A 312 -3.86 14.64 -7.13
N PHE A 313 -4.68 13.60 -7.33
CA PHE A 313 -5.74 13.20 -6.41
C PHE A 313 -5.30 12.18 -5.35
N MET A 314 -4.06 11.68 -5.43
CA MET A 314 -3.50 10.80 -4.41
C MET A 314 -3.24 11.58 -3.12
N GLY A 315 -3.03 10.91 -1.99
CA GLY A 315 -2.73 11.60 -0.72
C GLY A 315 -3.85 12.52 -0.23
N GLY A 316 -5.11 12.18 -0.57
CA GLY A 316 -6.26 13.07 -0.32
C GLY A 316 -6.24 14.37 -1.13
N GLY A 317 -5.49 14.41 -2.24
CA GLY A 317 -5.23 15.65 -2.98
C GLY A 317 -4.06 16.47 -2.43
N GLY A 318 -3.18 15.83 -1.66
CA GLY A 318 -2.07 16.46 -0.94
C GLY A 318 -2.40 16.85 0.50
N SER A 319 -3.55 16.42 1.04
CA SER A 319 -3.92 16.61 2.43
C SER A 319 -3.05 15.81 3.40
N TYR A 320 -2.46 14.69 2.96
CA TYR A 320 -1.46 13.96 3.71
C TYR A 320 -0.28 13.57 2.82
N PRO A 321 0.96 13.62 3.33
CA PRO A 321 2.15 13.34 2.53
C PRO A 321 2.27 11.84 2.27
N VAL A 322 2.28 11.46 0.99
CA VAL A 322 2.47 10.07 0.55
C VAL A 322 3.34 10.03 -0.70
N PHE A 323 4.29 9.09 -0.73
CA PHE A 323 5.15 8.87 -1.89
C PHE A 323 4.79 7.58 -2.60
N GLY A 324 4.30 7.70 -3.82
CA GLY A 324 3.80 6.60 -4.64
C GLY A 324 2.28 6.66 -4.81
N PRO A 325 1.71 5.69 -5.52
CA PRO A 325 0.27 5.62 -5.72
C PRO A 325 -0.46 5.15 -4.45
N ASP A 326 -1.61 5.75 -4.17
CA ASP A 326 -2.53 5.27 -3.15
C ASP A 326 -2.98 3.84 -3.44
N THR A 327 -3.49 3.20 -2.40
CA THR A 327 -4.09 1.87 -2.49
C THR A 327 -5.58 1.94 -2.28
N SER A 328 -6.30 1.19 -3.13
CA SER A 328 -7.73 1.00 -2.98
C SER A 328 -7.99 -0.45 -2.60
N ASP A 329 -8.77 -0.61 -1.55
CA ASP A 329 -9.18 -1.84 -0.88
C ASP A 329 -10.70 -2.06 -0.95
N GLY A 330 -11.43 -1.14 -1.59
CA GLY A 330 -12.85 -1.29 -1.89
C GLY A 330 -13.11 -2.22 -3.09
N LEU A 331 -14.30 -2.85 -3.09
CA LEU A 331 -14.76 -3.67 -4.22
C LEU A 331 -14.77 -2.89 -5.54
N VAL A 332 -15.03 -1.59 -5.48
CA VAL A 332 -14.87 -0.67 -6.62
C VAL A 332 -13.58 0.11 -6.40
N PRO A 333 -12.57 -0.06 -7.28
CA PRO A 333 -11.35 0.73 -7.22
C PRO A 333 -11.62 2.23 -7.23
N LEU A 334 -10.90 2.98 -6.40
CA LEU A 334 -10.91 4.44 -6.46
C LEU A 334 -10.61 4.91 -7.89
N PRO A 335 -11.43 5.83 -8.46
CA PRO A 335 -11.31 6.20 -9.87
C PRO A 335 -9.94 6.74 -10.26
N HIS A 336 -9.32 7.57 -9.41
CA HIS A 336 -8.00 8.15 -9.68
C HIS A 336 -6.88 7.07 -9.61
N VAL A 337 -6.94 6.13 -8.67
CA VAL A 337 -5.99 5.00 -8.59
C VAL A 337 -6.12 4.08 -9.81
N LEU A 338 -7.35 3.74 -10.19
CA LEU A 338 -7.59 2.93 -11.39
C LEU A 338 -7.10 3.64 -12.65
N ALA A 339 -7.38 4.94 -12.78
CA ALA A 339 -6.91 5.77 -13.89
C ALA A 339 -5.38 5.85 -13.95
N TYR A 340 -4.70 5.98 -12.82
CA TYR A 340 -3.25 5.96 -12.72
C TYR A 340 -2.67 4.66 -13.30
N TYR A 341 -3.12 3.49 -12.84
CA TYR A 341 -2.63 2.23 -13.37
C TYR A 341 -3.09 1.96 -14.81
N ALA A 342 -4.23 2.52 -15.23
CA ALA A 342 -4.71 2.43 -16.59
C ALA A 342 -3.76 3.11 -17.58
N THR A 343 -3.08 4.21 -17.23
CA THR A 343 -2.11 4.86 -18.14
C THR A 343 -0.91 3.95 -18.42
N PHE A 344 -0.33 3.33 -17.38
CA PHE A 344 0.76 2.35 -17.53
C PHE A 344 0.32 1.13 -18.33
N PHE A 345 -0.84 0.56 -18.01
CA PHE A 345 -1.40 -0.58 -18.74
C PHE A 345 -1.66 -0.25 -20.21
N ALA A 346 -2.29 0.88 -20.51
CA ALA A 346 -2.56 1.34 -21.87
C ALA A 346 -1.25 1.58 -22.64
N PHE A 347 -0.26 2.23 -22.01
CA PHE A 347 1.05 2.42 -22.60
C PHE A 347 1.70 1.08 -23.00
N GLY A 348 1.69 0.10 -22.08
CA GLY A 348 2.21 -1.24 -22.35
C GLY A 348 1.48 -1.93 -23.52
N ALA A 349 0.16 -1.81 -23.57
CA ALA A 349 -0.66 -2.38 -24.64
C ALA A 349 -0.40 -1.73 -26.01
N LEU A 350 -0.19 -0.40 -26.04
CA LEU A 350 0.17 0.35 -27.24
C LEU A 350 1.60 0.04 -27.69
N MET A 351 2.53 -0.09 -26.74
CA MET A 351 3.94 -0.40 -26.99
C MET A 351 4.13 -1.71 -27.77
N TYR A 352 3.27 -2.72 -27.56
CA TYR A 352 3.32 -3.98 -28.32
C TYR A 352 3.29 -3.78 -29.84
N ARG A 353 2.63 -2.71 -30.31
CA ARG A 353 2.45 -2.40 -31.74
C ARG A 353 3.37 -1.33 -32.27
N SER A 354 4.01 -0.58 -31.39
CA SER A 354 4.87 0.53 -31.78
C SER A 354 6.19 0.00 -32.34
N ALA A 355 6.64 0.58 -33.45
CA ALA A 355 7.98 0.35 -33.98
C ALA A 355 8.92 1.45 -33.46
N GLY A 356 10.05 1.06 -32.89
CA GLY A 356 11.16 1.94 -32.58
C GLY A 356 11.94 2.38 -33.82
N ARG A 357 13.10 3.01 -33.59
CA ARG A 357 13.99 3.48 -34.67
C ARG A 357 14.40 2.32 -35.58
N ARG A 358 14.43 2.56 -36.90
CA ARG A 358 14.81 1.58 -37.94
C ARG A 358 13.87 0.35 -38.05
N GLY A 359 12.61 0.49 -37.65
CA GLY A 359 11.59 -0.56 -37.84
C GLY A 359 11.66 -1.73 -36.84
N LYS A 360 12.53 -1.68 -35.84
CA LYS A 360 12.57 -2.69 -34.76
C LYS A 360 11.37 -2.51 -33.83
N PRO A 361 10.84 -3.55 -33.17
CA PRO A 361 9.80 -3.40 -32.14
C PRO A 361 10.23 -2.40 -31.06
N LEU A 362 9.32 -1.51 -30.61
CA LEU A 362 9.66 -0.46 -29.64
C LEU A 362 10.15 -1.05 -28.32
N VAL A 363 9.56 -2.17 -27.88
CA VAL A 363 10.00 -2.93 -26.69
C VAL A 363 11.50 -3.29 -26.74
N ASP A 364 12.07 -3.50 -27.93
CA ASP A 364 13.49 -3.81 -28.13
C ASP A 364 14.40 -2.57 -28.08
N THR A 365 13.81 -1.37 -28.02
CA THR A 365 14.54 -0.10 -28.06
C THR A 365 14.26 0.83 -26.88
N ILE A 366 13.14 0.65 -26.17
CA ILE A 366 12.76 1.47 -25.02
C ILE A 366 13.75 1.27 -23.86
N GLY A 367 13.99 2.32 -23.06
CA GLY A 367 14.91 2.22 -21.93
C GLY A 367 16.38 1.99 -22.30
N ARG A 368 16.78 2.11 -23.57
CA ARG A 368 18.18 1.91 -24.00
C ARG A 368 19.23 2.64 -23.15
N PRO A 369 19.08 3.93 -22.83
CA PRO A 369 20.00 4.61 -21.92
C PRO A 369 19.60 4.35 -20.45
N TRP A 370 19.53 3.08 -20.04
CA TRP A 370 19.16 2.74 -18.66
C TRP A 370 20.18 3.29 -17.65
N TRP A 371 21.45 3.41 -18.07
CA TRP A 371 22.54 4.01 -17.31
C TRP A 371 22.32 5.51 -17.04
N LEU A 372 21.41 6.17 -17.75
CA LEU A 372 20.95 7.52 -17.45
C LEU A 372 19.66 7.47 -16.64
N PHE A 373 18.66 6.69 -17.08
CA PHE A 373 17.36 6.62 -16.42
C PHE A 373 17.46 6.19 -14.95
N LEU A 374 18.21 5.13 -14.63
CA LEU A 374 18.28 4.63 -13.26
C LEU A 374 19.01 5.60 -12.31
N PRO A 375 20.23 6.09 -12.62
CA PRO A 375 20.90 7.03 -11.71
C PRO A 375 20.15 8.34 -11.57
N VAL A 376 19.58 8.89 -12.65
CA VAL A 376 18.80 10.14 -12.55
C VAL A 376 17.54 9.91 -11.70
N SER A 377 16.80 8.81 -11.93
CA SER A 377 15.59 8.54 -11.16
C SER A 377 15.90 8.32 -9.68
N PHE A 378 16.96 7.57 -9.36
CA PHE A 378 17.27 7.18 -7.99
C PHE A 378 18.05 8.24 -7.21
N LEU A 379 19.00 8.94 -7.84
CA LEU A 379 19.89 9.90 -7.15
C LEU A 379 19.43 11.35 -7.24
N ILE A 380 18.49 11.67 -8.15
CA ILE A 380 18.01 13.05 -8.35
C ILE A 380 16.51 13.13 -8.14
N VAL A 381 15.72 12.37 -8.90
CA VAL A 381 14.26 12.51 -8.90
C VAL A 381 13.64 11.99 -7.60
N LEU A 382 14.11 10.85 -7.06
CA LEU A 382 13.62 10.30 -5.80
C LEU A 382 13.90 11.25 -4.62
N PRO A 383 15.15 11.69 -4.34
CA PRO A 383 15.40 12.62 -3.23
C PRO A 383 14.62 13.93 -3.38
N ALA A 384 14.58 14.51 -4.58
CA ALA A 384 13.77 15.71 -4.82
C ALA A 384 12.28 15.44 -4.56
N GLY A 385 11.76 14.30 -5.03
CA GLY A 385 10.37 13.91 -4.82
C GLY A 385 10.04 13.71 -3.34
N LEU A 386 10.94 13.11 -2.56
CA LEU A 386 10.77 12.95 -1.11
C LEU A 386 10.76 14.31 -0.40
N VAL A 387 11.68 15.22 -0.72
CA VAL A 387 11.72 16.58 -0.16
C VAL A 387 10.41 17.31 -0.42
N PHE A 388 9.94 17.39 -1.67
CA PHE A 388 8.68 18.08 -1.98
C PHE A 388 7.42 17.38 -1.41
N THR A 389 7.54 16.12 -0.97
CA THR A 389 6.43 15.34 -0.40
C THR A 389 6.39 15.45 1.13
N PHE A 390 7.53 15.35 1.81
CA PHE A 390 7.60 15.18 3.27
C PHE A 390 8.25 16.36 4.02
N ASP A 391 9.04 17.21 3.36
CA ASP A 391 9.65 18.38 4.01
C ASP A 391 8.65 19.55 4.03
N GLU A 392 8.21 19.95 5.23
CA GLU A 392 7.24 21.04 5.43
C GLU A 392 7.69 22.35 4.79
N ALA A 393 8.98 22.68 4.82
CA ALA A 393 9.50 23.94 4.28
C ALA A 393 9.50 23.97 2.74
N ALA A 394 9.59 22.79 2.11
CA ALA A 394 9.61 22.63 0.66
C ALA A 394 8.30 22.10 0.08
N PHE A 395 7.32 21.76 0.92
CA PHE A 395 6.12 21.03 0.53
C PHE A 395 5.38 21.67 -0.65
N SER A 396 5.16 20.89 -1.70
CA SER A 396 4.35 21.32 -2.84
C SER A 396 3.78 20.11 -3.58
N TRP A 397 2.51 19.80 -3.28
CA TRP A 397 1.85 18.63 -3.84
C TRP A 397 1.86 18.53 -5.38
N PRO A 398 1.66 19.63 -6.15
CA PRO A 398 1.79 19.56 -7.61
C PRO A 398 3.21 19.23 -8.09
N VAL A 399 4.24 19.79 -7.44
CA VAL A 399 5.65 19.51 -7.77
C VAL A 399 6.02 18.08 -7.39
N ALA A 400 5.63 17.66 -6.18
CA ALA A 400 5.76 16.28 -5.70
C ALA A 400 5.11 15.29 -6.68
N SER A 401 3.89 15.55 -7.13
CA SER A 401 3.16 14.72 -8.09
C SER A 401 3.91 14.56 -9.41
N VAL A 402 4.49 15.65 -9.95
CA VAL A 402 5.31 15.60 -11.17
C VAL A 402 6.57 14.75 -10.95
N LEU A 403 7.26 14.92 -9.82
CA LEU A 403 8.46 14.18 -9.48
C LEU A 403 8.17 12.69 -9.25
N GLN A 404 7.08 12.35 -8.56
CA GLN A 404 6.65 10.96 -8.35
C GLN A 404 6.30 10.26 -9.67
N VAL A 405 5.59 10.95 -10.58
CA VAL A 405 5.31 10.41 -11.92
C VAL A 405 6.60 10.25 -12.73
N ALA A 406 7.50 11.24 -12.69
CA ALA A 406 8.79 11.15 -13.37
C ALA A 406 9.65 9.99 -12.84
N TYR A 407 9.64 9.77 -11.51
CA TYR A 407 10.29 8.65 -10.85
C TYR A 407 9.73 7.31 -11.32
N ALA A 408 8.40 7.14 -11.27
CA ALA A 408 7.73 5.91 -11.68
C ALA A 408 8.07 5.52 -13.14
N TRP A 409 7.95 6.46 -14.08
CA TRP A 409 8.27 6.22 -15.50
C TRP A 409 9.77 6.03 -15.74
N GLY A 410 10.62 6.80 -15.06
CA GLY A 410 12.07 6.69 -15.15
C GLY A 410 12.58 5.33 -14.69
N MET A 411 12.06 4.85 -13.55
CA MET A 411 12.32 3.50 -13.05
C MET A 411 11.77 2.42 -13.98
N CYS A 412 10.56 2.58 -14.52
CA CYS A 412 10.01 1.64 -15.49
C CYS A 412 10.91 1.46 -16.72
N PHE A 413 11.31 2.57 -17.36
CA PHE A 413 12.15 2.50 -18.55
C PHE A 413 13.58 2.07 -18.22
N GLY A 414 14.13 2.54 -17.11
CA GLY A 414 15.46 2.16 -16.63
C GLY A 414 15.56 0.65 -16.39
N LEU A 415 14.62 0.07 -15.64
CA LEU A 415 14.63 -1.36 -15.34
C LEU A 415 14.38 -2.22 -16.58
N MET A 416 13.44 -1.84 -17.45
CA MET A 416 13.24 -2.54 -18.73
C MET A 416 14.51 -2.54 -19.58
N GLY A 417 15.24 -1.41 -19.61
CA GLY A 417 16.49 -1.27 -20.32
C GLY A 417 17.62 -2.14 -19.75
N LEU A 418 17.80 -2.08 -18.42
CA LEU A 418 18.80 -2.85 -17.68
C LEU A 418 18.58 -4.36 -17.85
N PHE A 419 17.35 -4.83 -17.64
CA PHE A 419 17.02 -6.25 -17.74
C PHE A 419 17.18 -6.78 -19.17
N ARG A 420 16.91 -5.94 -20.17
CA ARG A 420 17.19 -6.30 -21.56
C ARG A 420 18.69 -6.42 -21.83
N GLU A 421 19.51 -5.56 -21.25
CA GLU A 421 20.96 -5.64 -21.46
C GLU A 421 21.59 -6.83 -20.73
N LEU A 422 21.19 -7.08 -19.48
CA LEU A 422 21.82 -8.10 -18.63
C LEU A 422 21.20 -9.50 -18.77
N LEU A 423 19.90 -9.58 -19.09
CA LEU A 423 19.08 -10.79 -18.99
C LEU A 423 18.23 -11.08 -20.26
N ALA A 424 18.72 -10.66 -21.44
CA ALA A 424 18.09 -11.00 -22.72
C ALA A 424 18.17 -12.50 -23.08
N GLU A 425 19.15 -13.21 -22.53
CA GLU A 425 19.38 -14.63 -22.79
C GLU A 425 18.71 -15.55 -21.75
N GLU A 426 18.41 -16.79 -22.16
CA GLU A 426 17.80 -17.76 -21.27
C GLU A 426 18.78 -18.22 -20.19
N ARG A 427 18.47 -17.89 -18.93
CA ARG A 427 19.17 -18.42 -17.75
C ARG A 427 18.22 -19.31 -16.95
N ARG A 428 18.63 -20.55 -16.65
CA ARG A 428 17.78 -21.54 -15.97
C ARG A 428 17.26 -21.05 -14.60
N GLY A 429 18.11 -20.42 -13.80
CA GLY A 429 17.72 -19.88 -12.49
C GLY A 429 16.71 -18.73 -12.60
N VAL A 430 16.96 -17.78 -13.50
CA VAL A 430 16.04 -16.64 -13.75
C VAL A 430 14.71 -17.12 -14.30
N ARG A 431 14.73 -18.12 -15.20
CA ARG A 431 13.52 -18.78 -15.69
C ARG A 431 12.76 -19.43 -14.54
N TYR A 432 13.44 -20.15 -13.65
CA TYR A 432 12.80 -20.79 -12.50
C TYR A 432 12.13 -19.76 -11.58
N LEU A 433 12.84 -18.67 -11.24
CA LEU A 433 12.32 -17.58 -10.43
C LEU A 433 11.10 -16.89 -11.09
N SER A 434 11.18 -16.60 -12.39
CA SER A 434 10.06 -16.02 -13.13
C SER A 434 8.85 -16.96 -13.17
N ASP A 435 9.11 -18.26 -13.33
CA ASP A 435 8.08 -19.29 -13.37
C ASP A 435 7.43 -19.56 -11.99
N SER A 436 8.14 -19.25 -10.89
CA SER A 436 7.62 -19.32 -9.52
C SER A 436 6.97 -18.03 -9.05
N SER A 437 7.24 -16.89 -9.72
CA SER A 437 6.81 -15.55 -9.31
C SER A 437 5.33 -15.45 -8.91
N TYR A 438 4.42 -16.16 -9.60
CA TYR A 438 3.01 -16.09 -9.26
C TYR A 438 2.65 -16.80 -7.94
N TRP A 439 3.35 -17.89 -7.61
CA TRP A 439 3.22 -18.54 -6.32
C TRP A 439 3.83 -17.68 -5.20
N LEU A 440 5.03 -17.13 -5.44
CA LEU A 440 5.68 -16.22 -4.50
C LEU A 440 4.75 -15.04 -4.20
N TYR A 441 4.16 -14.45 -5.23
CA TYR A 441 3.15 -13.40 -5.09
C TYR A 441 1.98 -13.81 -4.21
N LEU A 442 1.41 -15.00 -4.43
CA LEU A 442 0.19 -15.40 -3.74
C LEU A 442 0.45 -15.80 -2.27
N ALA A 443 1.57 -16.46 -1.97
CA ALA A 443 1.76 -17.13 -0.68
C ALA A 443 2.77 -16.45 0.25
N HIS A 444 3.43 -15.36 -0.15
CA HIS A 444 4.49 -14.77 0.66
C HIS A 444 3.98 -14.16 1.97
N LEU A 445 2.83 -13.50 1.99
CA LEU A 445 2.48 -12.64 3.12
C LEU A 445 2.33 -13.36 4.47
N PRO A 446 1.61 -14.49 4.58
CA PRO A 446 1.58 -15.26 5.83
C PRO A 446 2.98 -15.65 6.31
N LEU A 447 3.88 -16.01 5.38
CA LEU A 447 5.24 -16.40 5.72
C LEU A 447 6.10 -15.23 6.17
N VAL A 448 5.90 -14.04 5.57
CA VAL A 448 6.56 -12.80 6.00
C VAL A 448 6.13 -12.45 7.42
N VAL A 449 4.82 -12.46 7.72
CA VAL A 449 4.30 -12.14 9.06
C VAL A 449 4.80 -13.14 10.10
N VAL A 450 4.78 -14.46 9.80
CA VAL A 450 5.39 -15.46 10.70
C VAL A 450 6.87 -15.18 10.93
N ALA A 451 7.64 -14.93 9.86
CA ALA A 451 9.06 -14.70 9.98
C ALA A 451 9.36 -13.44 10.80
N GLN A 452 8.61 -12.35 10.59
CA GLN A 452 8.70 -11.13 11.39
C GLN A 452 8.41 -11.41 12.86
N ALA A 453 7.30 -12.07 13.17
CA ALA A 453 6.90 -12.38 14.55
C ALA A 453 7.95 -13.22 15.29
N VAL A 454 8.57 -14.18 14.60
CA VAL A 454 9.60 -15.06 15.19
C VAL A 454 10.89 -14.33 15.51
N ILE A 455 11.30 -13.36 14.70
CA ILE A 455 12.62 -12.71 14.83
C ILE A 455 12.58 -11.31 15.45
N ARG A 456 11.40 -10.74 15.68
CA ARG A 456 11.25 -9.35 16.15
C ARG A 456 12.04 -9.07 17.44
N ASP A 457 12.13 -10.05 18.33
CA ASP A 457 12.77 -9.92 19.65
C ASP A 457 14.27 -10.29 19.63
N TRP A 458 14.80 -10.69 18.47
CA TRP A 458 16.20 -11.12 18.37
C TRP A 458 17.15 -9.93 18.48
N ASP A 459 18.29 -10.16 19.13
CA ASP A 459 19.34 -9.16 19.33
C ASP A 459 20.24 -9.02 18.08
N LEU A 460 19.63 -8.57 16.98
CA LEU A 460 20.27 -8.37 15.68
C LEU A 460 19.91 -7.00 15.11
N THR A 461 20.75 -6.49 14.20
CA THR A 461 20.45 -5.24 13.50
C THR A 461 19.26 -5.40 12.54
N PRO A 462 18.48 -4.34 12.30
CA PRO A 462 17.35 -4.36 11.37
C PRO A 462 17.69 -4.92 9.98
N GLU A 463 18.87 -4.58 9.44
CA GLU A 463 19.31 -4.99 8.10
C GLU A 463 19.54 -6.49 8.01
N VAL A 464 20.11 -7.07 9.08
CA VAL A 464 20.31 -8.51 9.18
C VAL A 464 18.96 -9.22 9.27
N LYS A 465 18.04 -8.74 10.12
CA LYS A 465 16.69 -9.30 10.24
C LYS A 465 15.93 -9.23 8.91
N PHE A 466 15.94 -8.07 8.25
CA PHE A 466 15.35 -7.86 6.92
C PHE A 466 15.88 -8.85 5.88
N LEU A 467 17.21 -9.04 5.83
CA LEU A 467 17.84 -9.99 4.91
C LEU A 467 17.46 -11.42 5.25
N MET A 468 17.43 -11.78 6.53
CA MET A 468 17.01 -13.10 6.99
C MET A 468 15.57 -13.41 6.60
N ILE A 469 14.63 -12.50 6.85
CA ILE A 469 13.22 -12.65 6.42
C ILE A 469 13.16 -12.84 4.91
N SER A 470 13.78 -11.92 4.16
CA SER A 470 13.72 -11.93 2.69
C SER A 470 14.27 -13.22 2.10
N VAL A 471 15.41 -13.71 2.59
CA VAL A 471 16.07 -14.93 2.11
C VAL A 471 15.30 -16.18 2.56
N ALA A 472 14.94 -16.27 3.84
CA ALA A 472 14.26 -17.45 4.39
C ALA A 472 12.87 -17.64 3.77
N VAL A 473 12.08 -16.57 3.69
CA VAL A 473 10.75 -16.60 3.07
C VAL A 473 10.85 -16.94 1.58
N THR A 474 11.78 -16.32 0.85
CA THR A 474 11.99 -16.64 -0.57
C THR A 474 12.40 -18.10 -0.75
N ALA A 475 13.34 -18.62 0.05
CA ALA A 475 13.78 -20.00 -0.03
C ALA A 475 12.63 -20.98 0.24
N LEU A 476 11.83 -20.72 1.28
CA LEU A 476 10.66 -21.52 1.63
C LEU A 476 9.59 -21.48 0.53
N LEU A 477 9.34 -20.32 -0.08
CA LEU A 477 8.42 -20.18 -1.21
C LEU A 477 8.91 -20.92 -2.45
N LEU A 478 10.21 -20.90 -2.75
CA LEU A 478 10.79 -21.65 -3.87
C LEU A 478 10.74 -23.16 -3.61
N LEU A 479 10.94 -23.60 -2.36
CA LEU A 479 10.82 -25.00 -1.96
C LEU A 479 9.38 -25.49 -2.07
N THR A 480 8.42 -24.76 -1.50
CA THR A 480 6.99 -25.09 -1.58
C THR A 480 6.48 -25.06 -3.02
N TYR A 481 6.97 -24.13 -3.84
CA TYR A 481 6.70 -24.14 -5.27
C TYR A 481 7.15 -25.45 -5.93
N GLN A 482 8.39 -25.88 -5.67
CA GLN A 482 8.95 -27.09 -6.25
C GLN A 482 8.19 -28.36 -5.85
N LEU A 483 7.85 -28.46 -4.55
CA LEU A 483 7.25 -29.66 -3.97
C LEU A 483 5.74 -29.76 -4.24
N PHE A 484 5.00 -28.67 -4.07
CA PHE A 484 3.53 -28.70 -4.01
C PHE A 484 2.84 -28.03 -5.20
N ILE A 485 3.53 -27.19 -5.96
CA ILE A 485 2.88 -26.35 -6.98
C ILE A 485 3.29 -26.74 -8.40
N ARG A 486 4.59 -26.81 -8.68
CA ARG A 486 5.15 -26.83 -10.04
C ARG A 486 4.57 -27.91 -10.97
N TYR A 487 4.27 -29.09 -10.44
CA TYR A 487 3.78 -30.25 -11.20
C TYR A 487 2.36 -30.68 -10.78
N THR A 488 1.57 -29.76 -10.22
CA THR A 488 0.21 -30.05 -9.74
C THR A 488 -0.86 -29.30 -10.55
N PRO A 489 -2.15 -29.60 -10.35
CA PRO A 489 -3.24 -28.82 -10.95
C PRO A 489 -3.16 -27.33 -10.60
N ILE A 490 -2.69 -26.99 -9.39
CA ILE A 490 -2.47 -25.62 -8.94
C ILE A 490 -1.40 -24.94 -9.80
N GLY A 491 -0.23 -25.58 -10.00
CA GLY A 491 0.78 -25.03 -10.91
C GLY A 491 0.32 -24.94 -12.36
N THR A 492 -0.53 -25.86 -12.80
CA THR A 492 -1.14 -25.80 -14.14
C THR A 492 -2.08 -24.61 -14.28
N MET A 493 -2.87 -24.31 -13.25
CA MET A 493 -3.74 -23.14 -13.19
C MET A 493 -2.92 -21.85 -13.22
N LEU A 494 -1.91 -21.73 -12.35
CA LEU A 494 -1.11 -20.51 -12.20
C LEU A 494 -0.18 -20.27 -13.40
N ASN A 495 0.59 -21.27 -13.80
CA ASN A 495 1.71 -21.12 -14.74
C ASN A 495 1.47 -21.83 -16.09
N GLY A 496 0.49 -22.71 -16.18
CA GLY A 496 0.28 -23.61 -17.32
C GLY A 496 0.90 -24.99 -17.11
N LYS A 497 0.49 -25.96 -17.93
CA LYS A 497 0.95 -27.35 -17.83
C LYS A 497 2.47 -27.44 -17.93
N ARG A 498 3.09 -28.14 -16.97
CA ARG A 498 4.51 -28.50 -16.99
C ARG A 498 4.62 -30.02 -16.85
N LEU A 499 5.45 -30.62 -17.69
CA LEU A 499 5.76 -32.05 -17.62
C LEU A 499 7.00 -32.24 -16.73
N ARG A 500 6.99 -33.28 -15.90
CA ARG A 500 8.22 -33.71 -15.21
C ARG A 500 9.22 -34.13 -16.29
N PRO A 501 10.51 -33.75 -16.18
CA PRO A 501 11.54 -34.36 -17.00
C PRO A 501 11.41 -35.87 -16.83
N THR A 502 11.28 -36.61 -17.93
CA THR A 502 11.37 -38.07 -17.89
C THR A 502 12.75 -38.40 -17.34
N ALA A 503 12.77 -39.17 -16.24
CA ALA A 503 13.98 -39.57 -15.54
C ALA A 503 14.92 -40.38 -16.45
#